data_AF-A0A849XS55-F1
#
_entry.id   AF-A0A849XS55-F1
#
_cell.length_a   1.000
_cell.length_b   1.000
_cell.length_c   1.000
_cell.angle_alpha   90.00
_cell.angle_beta   90.00
_cell.angle_gamma   90.00
#
_symmetry.space_group_name_H-M   'P 1'
#
loop_
_entity.id
_entity.type
_entity.pdbx_description
1 polymer ?
#
loop_
_entity_poly.entity_id
_entity_poly.type
_entity_poly.pdbx_seq_one_letter_code
_entity_poly.pdbx_strand_id
1 'polypeptide(L)' 'MQEEKFLNVLKSRMVDGIIYVSSDYATSNKLLADLSIPVVFIDRKIEKSGNMGSVQIDNYQAMKEVAEYISKKGCNGSD' A
#
# COMPACT_ATOMS: atom_id res chain seq x y z
N MET A 1 3.03 -3.88 -16.94
CA MET A 1 3.05 -3.21 -18.27
C MET A 1 2.50 -1.78 -18.26
N GLN A 2 1.29 -1.50 -17.75
CA GLN A 2 0.77 -0.10 -17.77
C GLN A 2 1.36 0.75 -16.63
N GLU A 3 1.40 0.23 -15.41
CA GLU A 3 1.93 0.91 -14.21
C GLU A 3 3.43 1.26 -14.37
N GLU A 4 4.22 0.31 -14.87
CA GLU A 4 5.63 0.50 -15.25
C GLU A 4 5.84 1.62 -16.27
N LYS A 5 4.98 1.71 -17.30
CA LYS A 5 5.05 2.79 -18.30
C LYS A 5 4.81 4.16 -17.65
N PHE A 6 3.85 4.26 -16.74
CA PHE A 6 3.59 5.51 -16.01
C PHE A 6 4.76 5.89 -15.11
N LEU A 7 5.34 4.93 -14.37
CA LEU A 7 6.52 5.17 -13.55
C LEU A 7 7.70 5.66 -14.39
N ASN A 8 7.92 5.09 -15.57
CA ASN A 8 8.97 5.55 -16.48
C ASN A 8 8.73 6.97 -17.01
N VAL A 9 7.47 7.36 -17.23
CA VAL A 9 7.11 8.75 -17.58
C VAL A 9 7.38 9.71 -16.42
N LEU A 10 7.13 9.31 -15.18
CA LEU A 10 7.44 10.14 -14.00
C LEU A 10 8.95 10.29 -13.82
N LYS A 11 9.71 9.21 -14.01
CA LYS A 11 11.19 9.24 -14.01
C LYS A 11 11.72 10.20 -15.08
N SER A 12 11.21 10.14 -16.32
CA SER A 12 11.68 11.01 -17.40
C SER A 12 11.31 12.49 -17.21
N ARG A 13 10.29 12.77 -16.40
CA ARG A 13 9.91 14.14 -16.01
C ARG A 13 10.68 14.67 -14.79
N MET A 14 11.60 13.89 -14.22
CA MET A 14 12.44 14.29 -13.09
C MET A 14 11.64 14.81 -11.90
N VAL A 15 10.56 14.11 -11.54
CA VAL A 15 9.77 14.47 -10.36
C VAL A 15 10.59 14.32 -9.07
N ASP A 16 10.35 15.20 -8.10
CA ASP A 16 11.05 15.17 -6.80
C ASP A 16 10.57 14.03 -5.88
N GLY A 17 9.39 13.46 -6.16
CA GLY A 17 8.80 12.42 -5.33
C GLY A 17 7.56 11.80 -5.96
N ILE A 18 7.18 10.61 -5.49
CA ILE A 18 6.00 9.87 -5.96
C ILE A 18 5.12 9.47 -4.77
N ILE A 19 3.82 9.75 -4.87
CA ILE A 19 2.80 9.10 -4.04
C ILE A 19 2.25 7.93 -4.83
N TYR A 20 2.40 6.73 -4.28
CA TYR A 20 2.12 5.48 -4.99
C TYR A 20 0.96 4.73 -4.35
N VAL A 21 -0.10 4.52 -5.14
CA VAL A 21 -1.30 3.78 -4.76
C VAL A 21 -1.49 2.68 -5.81
N SER A 22 -1.14 1.44 -5.47
CA SER A 22 -1.18 0.33 -6.42
C SER A 22 -2.32 -0.64 -6.16
N SER A 23 -2.79 -1.23 -7.25
CA SER A 23 -3.78 -2.30 -7.30
C SER A 23 -3.18 -3.71 -7.12
N ASP A 24 -1.87 -3.94 -7.29
CA ASP A 24 -1.24 -5.28 -7.17
C ASP A 24 0.14 -5.29 -6.43
N TYR A 25 0.34 -6.30 -5.58
CA TYR A 25 1.52 -6.49 -4.74
C TYR A 25 2.75 -6.99 -5.53
N ALA A 26 2.55 -7.95 -6.43
CA ALA A 26 3.66 -8.61 -7.12
C ALA A 26 4.34 -7.70 -8.14
N THR A 27 3.55 -6.86 -8.81
CA THR A 27 4.04 -5.87 -9.78
C THR A 27 4.84 -4.77 -9.09
N SER A 28 4.42 -4.35 -7.89
CA SER A 28 5.05 -3.28 -7.13
C SER A 28 6.50 -3.59 -6.74
N ASN A 29 6.81 -4.74 -6.11
CA ASN A 29 8.16 -4.98 -5.58
C ASN A 29 9.29 -4.97 -6.63
N LYS A 30 9.03 -5.42 -7.86
CA LYS A 30 10.04 -5.38 -8.94
C LYS A 30 10.34 -3.96 -9.44
N LEU A 31 9.34 -3.09 -9.43
CA LEU A 31 9.47 -1.72 -9.93
C LEU A 31 10.22 -0.79 -8.97
N LEU A 32 10.29 -1.16 -7.70
CA LEU A 32 10.77 -0.30 -6.62
C LEU A 32 12.26 -0.45 -6.32
N ALA A 33 12.86 -1.59 -6.64
CA ALA A 33 14.29 -1.82 -6.43
C ALA A 33 15.17 -0.81 -7.19
N ASP A 34 14.67 -0.27 -8.32
CA ASP A 34 15.39 0.63 -9.21
C ASP A 34 14.93 2.11 -9.10
N LEU A 35 14.26 2.48 -8.02
CA LEU A 35 13.76 3.85 -7.79
C LEU A 35 14.64 4.60 -6.78
N SER A 36 15.39 5.59 -7.27
CA SER A 36 16.14 6.54 -6.44
C SER A 36 15.32 7.74 -5.96
N ILE A 37 14.18 7.99 -6.61
CA ILE A 37 13.22 9.05 -6.27
C ILE A 37 12.50 8.67 -4.96
N PRO A 38 12.33 9.58 -3.98
CA PRO A 38 11.55 9.32 -2.78
C PRO A 38 10.12 8.87 -3.10
N VAL A 39 9.66 7.79 -2.46
CA VAL A 39 8.32 7.24 -2.69
C VAL A 39 7.58 7.06 -1.37
N VAL A 40 6.32 7.50 -1.34
CA VAL A 40 5.39 7.22 -0.24
C VAL A 40 4.26 6.33 -0.75
N PHE A 41 4.07 5.19 -0.09
CA PHE A 41 3.06 4.20 -0.43
C PHE A 41 1.81 4.36 0.41
N ILE A 42 0.64 4.22 -0.21
CA ILE A 42 -0.64 4.30 0.48
C ILE A 42 -1.31 2.92 0.50
N ASP A 43 -1.86 2.56 1.65
CA ASP A 43 -2.71 1.37 1.89
C ASP A 43 -2.02 0.03 1.61
N ARG A 44 -0.69 -0.02 1.67
CA ARG A 44 0.11 -1.22 1.38
C ARG A 44 1.26 -1.38 2.36
N LYS A 45 1.43 -2.62 2.83
CA LYS A 45 2.66 -3.07 3.48
C LYS A 45 3.71 -3.36 2.42
N ILE A 46 4.87 -2.73 2.56
CA ILE A 46 6.04 -2.89 1.72
C ILE A 46 7.25 -3.06 2.63
N GLU A 47 8.19 -3.89 2.21
CA GLU A 47 9.50 -3.94 2.85
C GLU A 47 10.23 -2.63 2.55
N LYS A 48 10.41 -1.81 3.57
CA LYS A 48 11.01 -0.49 3.43
C LYS A 48 12.50 -0.65 3.15
N SER A 49 12.99 0.08 2.15
CA SER A 49 14.41 0.29 1.91
C SER A 49 14.68 1.78 1.67
N GLY A 50 15.81 2.29 2.15
CA GLY A 50 16.29 3.65 1.89
C GLY A 50 15.22 4.74 2.02
N ASN A 51 14.88 5.38 0.89
CA ASN A 51 14.05 6.59 0.77
C ASN A 51 12.54 6.30 0.65
N MET A 52 12.04 5.22 1.25
CA MET A 52 10.64 4.79 1.10
C MET A 52 9.83 4.94 2.40
N GLY A 53 8.69 5.63 2.29
CA GLY A 53 7.71 5.80 3.36
C GLY A 53 6.41 5.03 3.07
N SER A 54 5.61 4.74 4.09
CA SER A 54 4.29 4.13 3.89
C SER A 54 3.25 4.64 4.89
N VAL A 55 2.04 4.83 4.40
CA VAL A 55 0.83 5.13 5.18
C VAL A 55 -0.13 3.96 5.01
N GLN A 56 -0.55 3.35 6.11
CA GLN A 56 -1.36 2.13 6.12
C GLN A 56 -2.50 2.27 7.12
N ILE A 57 -3.62 1.60 6.81
CA ILE A 57 -4.67 1.33 7.78
C ILE A 57 -4.23 0.12 8.62
N ASP A 58 -4.43 0.18 9.93
CA ASP A 58 -4.35 -1.02 10.78
C ASP A 58 -5.59 -1.89 10.54
N ASN A 59 -5.58 -2.64 9.44
CA ASN A 59 -6.70 -3.48 9.03
C ASN A 59 -7.00 -4.59 10.05
N TYR A 60 -6.01 -5.03 10.82
CA TYR A 60 -6.23 -6.00 11.87
C TYR A 60 -7.03 -5.39 13.01
N GLN A 61 -6.58 -4.25 13.54
CA GLN A 61 -7.27 -3.57 14.62
C GLN A 61 -8.67 -3.10 14.19
N ALA A 62 -8.81 -2.55 12.99
CA ALA A 62 -10.09 -2.15 12.44
C ALA A 62 -11.08 -3.33 12.35
N MET A 63 -10.66 -4.46 11.80
CA MET A 63 -11.54 -5.62 11.67
C MET A 63 -11.82 -6.30 13.01
N LYS A 64 -10.88 -6.25 13.96
CA LYS A 64 -11.11 -6.70 15.33
C LYS A 64 -12.21 -5.87 16.00
N GLU A 65 -12.16 -4.54 15.90
CA GLU A 65 -13.19 -3.65 16.45
C GLU A 65 -14.57 -3.91 15.82
N VAL A 66 -14.61 -4.14 14.50
CA VAL A 66 -15.84 -4.53 13.79
C VAL A 66 -16.39 -5.86 14.31
N ALA A 67 -15.54 -6.89 14.43
CA ALA A 67 -15.96 -8.20 14.93
C ALA A 67 -16.47 -8.12 16.38
N GLU A 68 -15.79 -7.36 17.24
CA GLU A 68 -16.21 -7.11 18.62
C GLU A 68 -17.56 -6.38 18.68
N TYR A 69 -17.76 -5.37 17.83
CA TYR A 69 -19.02 -4.64 17.75
C TYR A 69 -20.19 -5.54 17.34
N ILE A 70 -19.98 -6.36 16.31
CA ILE A 70 -21.01 -7.28 15.78
C ILE A 70 -21.32 -8.40 16.78
N SER A 71 -20.31 -8.97 17.44
CA SER A 71 -20.53 -9.96 18.50
C SER A 71 -21.31 -9.37 19.69
N LYS A 72 -21.03 -8.14 20.10
CA LYS A 72 -21.82 -7.42 21.13
C LYS A 72 -23.29 -7.21 20.73
N LYS A 73 -23.61 -7.26 19.43
CA LYS A 73 -24.99 -7.18 18.92
C LYS A 73 -25.69 -8.54 18.82
N GLY A 74 -25.02 -9.63 19.23
CA GLY A 74 -25.60 -10.98 19.27
C GLY A 74 -25.31 -11.83 18.04
N CYS A 75 -24.53 -11.33 17.08
CA CYS A 75 -24.12 -12.07 15.90
C CYS A 75 -22.89 -12.93 16.21
N ASN A 76 -23.10 -14.04 16.93
CA ASN A 76 -22.03 -14.88 17.48
C ASN A 76 -21.71 -16.13 16.62
N GLY A 77 -22.29 -16.24 15.42
CA GLY A 77 -22.07 -17.36 14.51
C GLY A 77 -22.52 -18.72 15.05
N SER A 78 -23.40 -18.72 16.06
CA SER A 78 -23.95 -19.92 16.69
C SER A 78 -25.38 -20.14 16.16
N ASP A 79 -25.47 -20.78 15.00
CA ASP A 79 -26.66 -21.50 14.52
C ASP A 79 -26.35 -23.00 14.52
#